data_AF-A0A7Y5F926-F1
#
_entry.id   AF-A0A7Y5F926-F1
#
_cell.length_a   1.000
_cell.length_b   1.000
_cell.length_c   1.000
_cell.angle_alpha   90.00
_cell.angle_beta   90.00
_cell.angle_gamma   90.00
#
_symmetry.space_group_name_H-M   'P 1'
#
loop_
_entity.id
_entity.type
_entity.pdbx_description
1 polymer ?
#
loop_
_entity_poly.entity_id
_entity_poly.type
_entity_poly.pdbx_seq_one_letter_code
_entity_poly.pdbx_strand_id
1 'polypeptide(L)'
;MSIKNLPFGRAVLVAIVFALAFSCPRHRPLRIIFNQGAYGSAANYSELEYSDFFGGVVQMADDFELAEDNNIVTRVRWWGVYANNIPASDQFTIFAYELVDPEPESHPWYEYTSTEATRTATSSTVPWDGANLTVYEYNLAIPDGEFPPDTPYALSIVNDTGRWAWLVNDSPTQGNGVGWVRRLAGGTWLTIAVDSAFVLWSDQ
;
A
#
# COMPACT_ATOMS: atom_id res chain seq x y z
N MET A 1 1.27 -88.70 10.65
CA MET A 1 1.70 -88.21 11.97
C MET A 1 1.77 -86.69 11.90
N SER A 2 1.16 -86.05 12.89
CA SER A 2 0.61 -84.69 12.85
C SER A 2 1.66 -83.56 12.74
N ILE A 3 1.49 -82.67 11.76
CA ILE A 3 2.20 -81.38 11.67
C ILE A 3 1.36 -80.35 12.41
N LYS A 4 1.94 -79.79 13.48
CA LYS A 4 1.30 -78.83 14.38
C LYS A 4 1.19 -77.44 13.75
N ASN A 5 0.03 -76.83 13.96
CA ASN A 5 -0.34 -75.45 13.64
C ASN A 5 0.69 -74.42 14.13
N LEU A 6 1.02 -73.44 13.28
CA LEU A 6 1.59 -72.16 13.69
C LEU A 6 0.50 -71.07 13.64
N PRO A 7 0.25 -70.33 14.74
CA PRO A 7 -0.76 -69.29 14.74
C PRO A 7 -0.26 -68.06 13.99
N PHE A 8 -0.82 -67.84 12.80
CA PHE A 8 -0.83 -66.55 12.13
C PHE A 8 -1.72 -65.60 12.94
N GLY A 9 -1.13 -64.52 13.46
CA GLY A 9 -1.88 -63.51 14.19
C GLY A 9 -1.03 -62.37 14.72
N ARG A 10 -0.01 -61.93 13.96
CA ARG A 10 0.62 -60.64 14.22
C ARG A 10 -0.34 -59.56 13.74
N ALA A 11 -1.19 -59.07 14.64
CA ALA A 11 -1.90 -57.82 14.45
C ALA A 11 -0.85 -56.72 14.32
N VAL A 12 -0.50 -56.39 13.08
CA VAL A 12 0.24 -55.18 12.75
C VAL A 12 -0.69 -54.04 13.12
N LEU A 13 -0.53 -53.51 14.33
CA LEU A 13 -1.10 -52.24 14.72
C LEU A 13 -0.37 -51.20 13.88
N VAL A 14 -0.86 -50.98 12.66
CA VAL A 14 -0.42 -49.87 11.80
C VAL A 14 -0.78 -48.62 12.57
N ALA A 15 0.24 -48.03 13.21
CA ALA A 15 0.19 -46.70 13.75
C ALA A 15 -0.02 -45.73 12.58
N ILE A 16 -1.26 -45.58 12.13
CA ILE A 16 -1.69 -44.40 11.41
C ILE A 16 -1.90 -43.32 12.47
N VAL A 17 -0.79 -42.89 13.08
CA VAL A 17 -0.72 -41.52 13.59
C VAL A 17 -0.68 -40.70 12.32
N PHE A 18 -1.87 -40.37 11.81
CA PHE A 18 -2.04 -39.40 10.75
C PHE A 18 -1.22 -38.19 11.17
N ALA A 19 -0.13 -37.97 10.46
CA ALA A 19 0.61 -36.74 10.46
C ALA A 19 -0.31 -35.66 9.88
N LEU A 20 -1.32 -35.26 10.66
CA LEU A 20 -1.79 -33.91 10.72
C LEU A 20 -0.66 -33.11 11.38
N ALA A 21 0.50 -33.09 10.71
CA ALA A 21 1.39 -31.96 10.81
C ALA A 21 0.54 -30.82 10.27
N PHE A 22 -0.15 -30.15 11.19
CA PHE A 22 -0.77 -28.88 10.98
C PHE A 22 0.22 -28.09 10.15
N SER A 23 -0.09 -27.94 8.86
CA SER A 23 0.58 -26.98 8.00
C SER A 23 0.10 -25.64 8.53
N CYS A 24 0.64 -25.26 9.70
CA CYS A 24 0.50 -23.93 10.23
C CYS A 24 1.10 -23.07 9.12
N PRO A 25 0.30 -22.24 8.45
CA PRO A 25 0.82 -21.37 7.41
C PRO A 25 2.01 -20.66 8.02
N ARG A 26 3.21 -20.87 7.47
CA ARG A 26 4.38 -20.10 7.89
C ARG A 26 4.08 -18.68 7.45
N HIS A 27 3.52 -17.90 8.37
CA HIS A 27 3.37 -16.48 8.19
C HIS A 27 4.80 -15.95 8.09
N ARG A 28 5.20 -15.52 6.89
CA ARG A 28 6.50 -14.90 6.74
C ARG A 28 6.41 -13.54 7.44
N PRO A 29 7.49 -13.08 8.09
CA PRO A 29 7.48 -11.76 8.68
C PRO A 29 7.28 -10.72 7.57
N LEU A 30 6.42 -9.74 7.85
CA LEU A 30 6.26 -8.59 7.00
C LEU A 30 7.59 -7.84 6.89
N ARG A 31 8.08 -7.61 5.66
CA ARG A 31 9.30 -6.86 5.35
C ARG A 31 9.01 -5.65 4.47
N ILE A 32 9.82 -4.60 4.62
CA ILE A 32 9.80 -3.45 3.70
C ILE A 32 10.41 -3.91 2.38
N ILE A 33 9.72 -3.64 1.28
CA ILE A 33 10.23 -3.89 -0.08
C ILE A 33 10.49 -2.60 -0.85
N PHE A 34 9.85 -1.49 -0.45
CA PHE A 34 10.12 -0.16 -0.98
C PHE A 34 9.81 0.90 0.08
N ASN A 35 10.60 1.98 0.10
CA ASN A 35 10.45 3.05 1.09
C ASN A 35 10.74 4.42 0.46
N GLN A 36 9.67 5.16 0.14
CA GLN A 36 9.73 6.53 -0.36
C GLN A 36 9.98 7.56 0.75
N GLY A 37 10.29 7.11 1.96
CA GLY A 37 10.68 7.97 3.07
C GLY A 37 9.57 8.29 4.07
N ALA A 38 10.01 8.96 5.13
CA ALA A 38 9.12 9.39 6.18
C ALA A 38 8.38 10.66 5.76
N TYR A 39 7.17 10.83 6.28
CA TYR A 39 6.42 12.06 6.07
C TYR A 39 7.18 13.28 6.57
N GLY A 40 7.09 14.34 5.78
CA GLY A 40 7.64 15.63 6.05
C GLY A 40 6.72 16.57 6.81
N SER A 41 7.05 17.84 6.72
CA SER A 41 6.33 18.98 7.31
C SER A 41 5.30 19.60 6.37
N ALA A 42 5.21 19.11 5.13
CA ALA A 42 4.29 19.55 4.09
C ALA A 42 3.31 18.44 3.67
N ALA A 43 2.11 18.84 3.25
CA ALA A 43 1.09 17.95 2.68
C ALA A 43 0.65 18.46 1.31
N ASN A 44 0.42 17.54 0.38
CA ASN A 44 -0.12 17.80 -0.97
C ASN A 44 -1.32 16.86 -1.23
N TYR A 45 -2.26 17.26 -2.09
CA TYR A 45 -3.60 16.67 -2.14
C TYR A 45 -3.74 15.38 -2.95
N SER A 46 -4.57 14.43 -2.51
CA SER A 46 -4.95 13.30 -3.35
C SER A 46 -6.39 12.83 -3.08
N GLU A 47 -7.34 13.32 -3.88
CA GLU A 47 -8.79 13.08 -3.77
C GLU A 47 -9.39 12.71 -5.13
N LEU A 48 -10.40 11.83 -5.15
CA LEU A 48 -11.03 11.29 -6.37
C LEU A 48 -12.15 12.22 -6.86
N GLU A 49 -12.72 13.02 -5.94
CA GLU A 49 -13.79 13.97 -6.22
C GLU A 49 -13.50 15.34 -5.55
N TYR A 50 -13.38 16.37 -6.38
CA TYR A 50 -13.47 17.81 -6.09
C TYR A 50 -12.92 18.30 -4.73
N SER A 51 -11.67 18.76 -4.71
CA SER A 51 -11.13 19.49 -3.55
C SER A 51 -11.57 20.95 -3.61
N ASP A 52 -12.29 21.41 -2.59
CA ASP A 52 -12.67 22.82 -2.45
C ASP A 52 -11.52 23.70 -1.92
N PHE A 53 -10.35 23.13 -1.66
CA PHE A 53 -9.16 23.89 -1.31
C PHE A 53 -8.64 24.73 -2.49
N PHE A 54 -8.82 24.27 -3.73
CA PHE A 54 -8.34 24.96 -4.93
C PHE A 54 -9.28 24.88 -6.15
N GLY A 55 -10.49 24.32 -6.00
CA GLY A 55 -11.50 24.36 -7.06
C GLY A 55 -11.36 23.27 -8.14
N GLY A 56 -11.02 22.04 -7.75
CA GLY A 56 -11.00 20.88 -8.66
C GLY A 56 -10.58 19.57 -7.99
N VAL A 57 -10.89 18.44 -8.64
CA VAL A 57 -10.39 17.11 -8.26
C VAL A 57 -8.87 17.11 -8.47
N VAL A 58 -8.08 16.59 -7.53
CA VAL A 58 -6.63 16.45 -7.70
C VAL A 58 -6.22 15.09 -7.19
N GLN A 59 -5.86 14.19 -8.09
CA GLN A 59 -5.24 12.92 -7.74
C GLN A 59 -3.71 13.09 -7.85
N MET A 60 -2.98 12.68 -6.81
CA MET A 60 -1.52 12.64 -6.81
C MET A 60 -0.99 11.23 -7.02
N ALA A 61 0.15 11.12 -7.66
CA ALA A 61 0.92 9.89 -7.74
C ALA A 61 2.42 10.16 -7.55
N ASP A 62 3.15 9.15 -7.12
CA ASP A 62 4.60 9.18 -6.95
C ASP A 62 5.22 7.83 -7.32
N ASP A 63 6.46 7.82 -7.81
CA ASP A 63 7.05 6.65 -8.42
C ASP A 63 7.63 5.64 -7.43
N PHE A 64 7.65 4.38 -7.87
CA PHE A 64 8.39 3.30 -7.27
C PHE A 64 8.81 2.29 -8.34
N GLU A 65 9.89 1.57 -8.05
CA GLU A 65 10.38 0.46 -8.85
C GLU A 65 10.79 -0.66 -7.90
N LEU A 66 10.41 -1.90 -8.22
CA LEU A 66 10.65 -3.07 -7.36
C LEU A 66 11.68 -4.01 -7.99
N ALA A 67 12.55 -4.56 -7.15
CA ALA A 67 13.54 -5.55 -7.56
C ALA A 67 12.93 -6.96 -7.72
N GLU A 68 13.61 -7.82 -8.49
CA GLU A 68 13.18 -9.18 -8.82
C GLU A 68 12.80 -10.05 -7.61
N ASP A 69 13.47 -9.88 -6.47
CA ASP A 69 13.24 -10.65 -5.24
C ASP A 69 12.20 -10.01 -4.29
N ASN A 70 11.66 -8.84 -4.65
CA ASN A 70 10.84 -7.99 -3.79
C ASN A 70 9.71 -7.29 -4.56
N ASN A 71 9.03 -8.03 -5.43
CA ASN A 71 8.08 -7.50 -6.40
C ASN A 71 6.59 -7.79 -6.09
N ILE A 72 6.29 -8.41 -4.93
CA ILE A 72 4.92 -8.68 -4.49
C ILE A 72 4.59 -7.79 -3.30
N VAL A 73 3.66 -6.86 -3.48
CA VAL A 73 3.16 -5.97 -2.42
C VAL A 73 1.92 -6.58 -1.78
N THR A 74 1.92 -6.69 -0.46
CA THR A 74 0.75 -7.18 0.31
C THR A 74 0.23 -6.15 1.30
N ARG A 75 0.96 -5.04 1.48
CA ARG A 75 0.55 -3.95 2.36
C ARG A 75 1.17 -2.62 1.96
N VAL A 76 0.38 -1.57 2.12
CA VAL A 76 0.77 -0.18 1.89
C VAL A 76 0.65 0.59 3.19
N ARG A 77 1.65 1.43 3.47
CA ARG A 77 1.60 2.42 4.55
C ARG A 77 1.86 3.80 3.97
N TRP A 78 1.10 4.79 4.42
CA TRP A 78 1.23 6.17 3.96
C TRP A 78 0.78 7.13 5.06
N TRP A 79 0.95 8.42 4.82
CA TRP A 79 0.57 9.47 5.76
C TRP A 79 -0.32 10.51 5.11
N GLY A 80 -1.26 11.03 5.88
CA GLY A 80 -2.16 12.07 5.39
C GLY A 80 -2.74 12.94 6.49
N VAL A 81 -3.35 14.05 6.09
CA VAL A 81 -4.09 14.96 6.96
C VAL A 81 -5.50 15.16 6.44
N TYR A 82 -6.44 15.42 7.36
CA TYR A 82 -7.80 15.80 7.00
C TYR A 82 -7.96 17.31 7.03
N ALA A 83 -8.72 17.81 6.06
CA ALA A 83 -9.18 19.19 6.05
C ALA A 83 -9.84 19.58 7.38
N ASN A 84 -9.54 20.78 7.87
CA ASN A 84 -10.10 21.32 9.11
C ASN A 84 -9.88 20.44 10.36
N ASN A 85 -8.99 19.45 10.28
CA ASN A 85 -8.73 18.45 11.31
C ASN A 85 -9.98 17.64 11.72
N ILE A 86 -10.89 17.39 10.77
CA ILE A 86 -12.10 16.58 10.99
C ILE A 86 -11.97 15.30 10.17
N PRO A 87 -11.58 14.17 10.80
CA PRO A 87 -11.47 12.91 10.10
C PRO A 87 -12.83 12.41 9.61
N ALA A 88 -12.92 12.05 8.33
CA ALA A 88 -14.06 11.34 7.77
C ALA A 88 -13.96 9.83 8.03
N SER A 89 -14.93 9.07 7.50
CA SER A 89 -14.71 7.64 7.27
C SER A 89 -13.48 7.45 6.39
N ASP A 90 -12.77 6.34 6.60
CA ASP A 90 -11.63 5.97 5.77
C ASP A 90 -12.13 5.00 4.71
N GLN A 91 -12.29 5.47 3.48
CA GLN A 91 -12.42 4.62 2.30
C GLN A 91 -11.32 5.05 1.34
N PHE A 92 -10.38 4.15 1.07
CA PHE A 92 -9.24 4.43 0.22
C PHE A 92 -9.25 3.57 -1.02
N THR A 93 -8.92 4.18 -2.15
CA THR A 93 -8.56 3.47 -3.38
C THR A 93 -7.07 3.63 -3.63
N ILE A 94 -6.39 2.49 -3.80
CA ILE A 94 -4.98 2.39 -4.17
C ILE A 94 -4.91 2.10 -5.65
N PHE A 95 -4.23 2.96 -6.40
CA PHE A 95 -3.94 2.77 -7.80
C PHE A 95 -2.43 2.62 -8.00
N ALA A 96 -2.02 1.77 -8.92
CA ALA A 96 -0.69 1.84 -9.51
C ALA A 96 -0.82 1.98 -11.02
N TYR A 97 -0.13 2.97 -11.59
CA TYR A 97 -0.09 3.24 -13.03
C TYR A 97 1.30 2.85 -13.52
N GLU A 98 1.41 2.11 -14.61
CA GLU A 98 2.71 1.90 -15.25
C GLU A 98 3.27 3.25 -15.70
N LEU A 99 4.58 3.49 -15.51
CA LEU A 99 5.24 4.70 -15.97
C LEU A 99 5.81 4.46 -17.37
N VAL A 100 5.19 5.08 -18.37
CA VAL A 100 5.64 5.07 -19.75
C VAL A 100 6.17 6.47 -20.07
N ASP A 101 7.50 6.61 -20.00
CA ASP A 101 8.23 7.89 -20.08
C ASP A 101 7.53 8.95 -20.97
N PRO A 102 7.14 10.12 -20.42
CA PRO A 102 7.48 10.69 -19.11
C PRO A 102 6.35 10.65 -18.06
N GLU A 103 5.23 10.01 -18.35
CA GLU A 103 4.02 10.12 -17.52
C GLU A 103 3.42 8.76 -17.14
N PRO A 104 2.67 8.69 -16.02
CA PRO A 104 1.93 7.50 -15.70
C PRO A 104 0.85 7.24 -16.75
N GLU A 105 0.51 5.99 -16.97
CA GLU A 105 -0.60 5.65 -17.86
C GLU A 105 -1.92 6.29 -17.39
N SER A 106 -2.86 6.43 -18.33
CA SER A 106 -4.21 6.94 -18.04
C SER A 106 -5.05 5.95 -17.23
N HIS A 107 -4.80 4.64 -17.43
CA HIS A 107 -5.50 3.54 -16.78
C HIS A 107 -4.58 2.85 -15.77
N PRO A 108 -5.08 2.48 -14.59
CA PRO A 108 -4.27 1.80 -13.60
C PRO A 108 -3.96 0.37 -14.04
N TRP A 109 -2.73 -0.07 -13.81
CA TRP A 109 -2.33 -1.48 -13.85
C TRP A 109 -2.94 -2.25 -12.68
N TYR A 110 -2.97 -1.62 -11.50
CA TYR A 110 -3.52 -2.18 -10.28
C TYR A 110 -4.50 -1.20 -9.65
N GLU A 111 -5.64 -1.69 -9.19
CA GLU A 111 -6.66 -0.91 -8.48
C GLU A 111 -7.27 -1.74 -7.34
N TYR A 112 -7.33 -1.16 -6.15
CA TYR A 112 -7.96 -1.78 -5.00
C TYR A 112 -8.61 -0.75 -4.07
N THR A 113 -9.91 -0.89 -3.83
CA THR A 113 -10.68 -0.06 -2.91
C THR A 113 -10.97 -0.81 -1.61
N SER A 114 -10.82 -0.14 -0.47
CA SER A 114 -11.10 -0.72 0.84
C SER A 114 -11.51 0.32 1.88
N THR A 115 -12.35 -0.12 2.82
CA THR A 115 -12.73 0.62 4.04
C THR A 115 -11.92 0.19 5.27
N GLU A 116 -10.97 -0.74 5.10
CA GLU A 116 -10.28 -1.42 6.19
C GLU A 116 -8.91 -0.82 6.52
N ALA A 117 -8.61 0.39 6.01
CA ALA A 117 -7.38 1.08 6.36
C ALA A 117 -7.38 1.41 7.85
N THR A 118 -6.36 0.95 8.56
CA THR A 118 -6.15 1.33 9.95
C THR A 118 -5.52 2.71 10.01
N ARG A 119 -6.13 3.63 10.79
CA ARG A 119 -5.67 5.01 10.96
C ARG A 119 -5.16 5.24 12.37
N THR A 120 -3.94 5.75 12.51
CA THR A 120 -3.33 6.11 13.78
C THR A 120 -2.89 7.57 13.77
N ALA A 121 -3.38 8.36 14.72
CA ALA A 121 -2.89 9.74 14.89
C ALA A 121 -1.43 9.71 15.34
N THR A 122 -0.57 10.49 14.68
CA THR A 122 0.81 10.68 15.11
C THR A 122 0.90 11.83 16.12
N SER A 123 2.08 12.06 16.68
CA SER A 123 2.35 13.24 17.52
C SER A 123 2.61 14.52 16.71
N SER A 124 2.62 14.43 15.38
CA SER A 124 3.04 15.50 14.48
C SER A 124 1.84 16.26 13.92
N THR A 125 2.07 17.52 13.55
CA THR A 125 1.09 18.34 12.86
C THR A 125 1.72 19.07 11.68
N VAL A 126 0.92 19.37 10.66
CA VAL A 126 1.34 20.26 9.55
C VAL A 126 0.56 21.57 9.59
N PRO A 127 1.22 22.71 9.37
CA PRO A 127 0.54 24.00 9.28
C PRO A 127 -0.28 24.07 7.99
N TRP A 128 -1.54 24.44 8.10
CA TRP A 128 -2.44 24.62 6.97
C TRP A 128 -3.47 25.72 7.24
N ASP A 129 -3.48 26.76 6.40
CA ASP A 129 -4.47 27.86 6.46
C ASP A 129 -4.71 28.42 7.88
N GLY A 130 -3.62 28.68 8.60
CA GLY A 130 -3.67 29.21 9.98
C GLY A 130 -4.06 28.19 11.06
N ALA A 131 -4.29 26.92 10.70
CA ALA A 131 -4.48 25.80 11.61
C ALA A 131 -3.27 24.84 11.61
N ASN A 132 -3.22 23.94 12.59
CA ASN A 132 -2.30 22.81 12.62
C ASN A 132 -3.10 21.52 12.45
N LEU A 133 -2.93 20.83 11.34
CA LEU A 133 -3.64 19.59 11.03
C LEU A 133 -2.89 18.41 11.62
N THR A 134 -3.60 17.51 12.29
CA THR A 134 -3.03 16.26 12.82
C THR A 134 -2.61 15.36 11.66
N VAL A 135 -1.37 14.88 11.72
CA VAL A 135 -0.87 13.87 10.78
C VAL A 135 -1.32 12.50 11.24
N TYR A 136 -1.90 11.74 10.31
CA TYR A 136 -2.31 10.36 10.51
C TYR A 136 -1.42 9.42 9.70
N GLU A 137 -1.03 8.31 10.31
CA GLU A 137 -0.47 7.14 9.63
C GLU A 137 -1.61 6.20 9.25
N TYR A 138 -1.59 5.71 8.01
CA TYR A 138 -2.53 4.76 7.48
C TYR A 138 -1.80 3.47 7.11
N ASN A 139 -2.45 2.35 7.33
CA ASN A 139 -1.91 1.04 7.00
C ASN A 139 -3.04 0.15 6.50
N LEU A 140 -2.86 -0.41 5.30
CA LEU A 140 -3.85 -1.23 4.60
C LEU A 140 -3.20 -2.49 4.05
N ALA A 141 -3.73 -3.65 4.44
CA ALA A 141 -3.46 -4.90 3.74
C ALA A 141 -4.22 -4.91 2.41
N ILE A 142 -3.55 -5.29 1.34
CA ILE A 142 -4.09 -5.35 -0.01
C ILE A 142 -3.99 -6.78 -0.55
N PRO A 143 -4.85 -7.20 -1.50
CA PRO A 143 -4.61 -8.40 -2.28
C PRO A 143 -3.24 -8.30 -2.96
N ASP A 144 -2.51 -9.41 -3.02
CA ASP A 144 -1.18 -9.50 -3.60
C ASP A 144 -1.11 -8.75 -4.94
N GLY A 145 -0.39 -7.62 -4.93
CA GLY A 145 -0.03 -6.88 -6.12
C GLY A 145 1.30 -7.39 -6.62
N GLU A 146 1.30 -8.21 -7.66
CA GLU A 146 2.51 -8.65 -8.35
C GLU A 146 2.89 -7.60 -9.40
N PHE A 147 3.99 -6.91 -9.14
CA PHE A 147 4.54 -5.91 -10.05
C PHE A 147 5.70 -6.55 -10.82
N PRO A 148 5.71 -6.48 -12.15
CA PRO A 148 6.90 -6.76 -12.94
C PRO A 148 8.16 -6.08 -12.35
N PRO A 149 9.24 -6.84 -12.08
CA PRO A 149 10.50 -6.28 -11.63
C PRO A 149 11.06 -5.26 -12.62
N ASP A 150 11.85 -4.31 -12.12
CA ASP A 150 12.57 -3.30 -12.90
C ASP A 150 11.65 -2.49 -13.84
N THR A 151 10.35 -2.45 -13.52
CA THR A 151 9.33 -1.69 -14.23
C THR A 151 8.87 -0.56 -13.31
N PRO A 152 8.99 0.71 -13.73
CA PRO A 152 8.58 1.84 -12.90
C PRO A 152 7.06 1.97 -12.89
N TYR A 153 6.51 2.26 -11.72
CA TYR A 153 5.08 2.50 -11.50
C TYR A 153 4.89 3.80 -10.71
N ALA A 154 3.75 4.47 -10.90
CA ALA A 154 3.33 5.56 -10.04
C ALA A 154 2.19 5.09 -9.12
N LEU A 155 2.43 5.14 -7.82
CA LEU A 155 1.44 4.85 -6.78
C LEU A 155 0.57 6.09 -6.54
N SER A 156 -0.75 5.92 -6.59
CA SER A 156 -1.70 6.94 -6.19
C SER A 156 -2.63 6.40 -5.11
N ILE A 157 -2.75 7.15 -4.02
CA ILE A 157 -3.63 6.81 -2.90
C ILE A 157 -4.67 7.90 -2.79
N VAL A 158 -5.95 7.51 -2.76
CA VAL A 158 -7.05 8.45 -2.76
C VAL A 158 -8.05 8.11 -1.67
N ASN A 159 -8.48 9.12 -0.92
CA ASN A 159 -9.61 9.00 0.01
C ASN A 159 -10.93 9.35 -0.71
N ASP A 160 -11.88 8.42 -0.71
CA ASP A 160 -13.16 8.54 -1.42
C ASP A 160 -14.25 9.23 -0.60
N THR A 161 -14.05 9.41 0.71
CA THR A 161 -15.12 9.83 1.63
C THR A 161 -14.85 11.13 2.39
N GLY A 162 -13.78 11.84 2.08
CA GLY A 162 -13.47 13.09 2.76
C GLY A 162 -12.37 13.89 2.10
N ARG A 163 -12.16 15.10 2.62
CA ARG A 163 -11.09 15.98 2.17
C ARG A 163 -9.80 15.63 2.87
N TRP A 164 -8.85 15.11 2.12
CA TRP A 164 -7.65 14.45 2.58
C TRP A 164 -6.45 14.84 1.70
N ALA A 165 -5.33 15.11 2.34
CA ALA A 165 -4.08 15.38 1.65
C ALA A 165 -3.02 14.35 2.06
N TRP A 166 -2.28 13.86 1.07
CA TRP A 166 -1.11 13.00 1.24
C TRP A 166 0.06 13.83 1.77
N LEU A 167 0.75 13.35 2.79
CA LEU A 167 2.00 13.98 3.23
C LEU A 167 3.09 13.82 2.17
N VAL A 168 3.85 14.90 1.98
CA VAL A 168 5.07 14.94 1.18
C VAL A 168 6.18 14.22 1.93
N ASN A 169 7.07 13.57 1.19
CA ASN A 169 8.31 13.06 1.74
C ASN A 169 9.35 14.19 1.84
N ASP A 170 9.86 14.47 3.04
CA ASP A 170 10.95 15.44 3.28
C ASP A 170 12.33 14.75 3.41
N SER A 171 12.44 13.46 3.08
CA SER A 171 13.70 12.73 3.17
C SER A 171 14.70 13.26 2.13
N PRO A 172 15.92 13.68 2.54
CA PRO A 172 16.94 14.15 1.60
C PRO A 172 17.60 13.00 0.81
N THR A 173 17.28 11.74 1.14
CA THR A 173 17.94 10.55 0.60
C THR A 173 16.98 9.54 -0.02
N GLN A 174 15.68 9.84 -0.04
CA GLN A 174 14.64 8.98 -0.61
C GLN A 174 13.74 9.81 -1.50
N GLY A 175 13.18 9.17 -2.53
CA GLY A 175 12.52 9.87 -3.63
C GLY A 175 13.49 10.46 -4.64
N ASN A 176 12.94 10.99 -5.72
CA ASN A 176 13.68 11.59 -6.83
C ASN A 176 13.27 13.05 -7.08
N GLY A 177 12.33 13.58 -6.28
CA GLY A 177 11.77 14.91 -6.39
C GLY A 177 10.74 15.05 -7.51
N VAL A 178 10.16 13.95 -8.00
CA VAL A 178 9.24 13.92 -9.15
C VAL A 178 7.96 13.20 -8.77
N GLY A 179 6.87 13.94 -8.72
CA GLY A 179 5.52 13.39 -8.58
C GLY A 179 4.64 13.81 -9.74
N TRP A 180 3.41 13.31 -9.75
CA TRP A 180 2.41 13.66 -10.76
C TRP A 180 1.09 14.06 -10.11
N VAL A 181 0.39 14.99 -10.75
CA VAL A 181 -1.00 15.34 -10.44
C VAL A 181 -1.86 15.30 -11.68
N ARG A 182 -3.13 14.94 -11.51
CA ARG A 182 -4.13 15.12 -12.55
C ARG A 182 -5.42 15.66 -11.97
N ARG A 183 -6.14 16.40 -12.82
CA ARG A 183 -7.38 17.09 -12.44
C ARG A 183 -8.62 16.22 -12.43
N LEU A 184 -8.57 15.02 -13.00
CA LEU A 184 -9.70 14.08 -13.11
C LEU A 184 -9.13 12.68 -13.35
N ALA A 185 -9.86 11.64 -12.95
CA ALA A 185 -9.56 10.28 -13.38
C ALA A 185 -9.54 10.19 -14.91
N GLY A 186 -8.48 9.58 -15.46
CA GLY A 186 -8.24 9.51 -16.91
C GLY A 186 -7.79 10.82 -17.56
N GLY A 187 -7.60 11.90 -16.79
CA GLY A 187 -7.03 13.16 -17.30
C GLY A 187 -5.52 13.08 -17.49
N THR A 188 -4.97 14.09 -18.17
CA THR A 188 -3.52 14.24 -18.38
C THR A 188 -2.80 14.48 -17.06
N TRP A 189 -1.66 13.80 -16.89
CA TRP A 189 -0.77 14.00 -15.77
C TRP A 189 0.09 15.25 -15.96
N LEU A 190 0.35 15.95 -14.87
CA LEU A 190 1.27 17.08 -14.80
C LEU A 190 2.34 16.74 -13.78
N THR A 191 3.59 16.89 -14.17
CA THR A 191 4.71 16.71 -13.26
C THR A 191 4.75 17.81 -12.20
N ILE A 192 5.06 17.43 -10.97
CA ILE A 192 5.29 18.31 -9.84
C ILE A 192 6.60 17.93 -9.15
N ALA A 193 7.25 18.90 -8.52
CA ALA A 193 8.58 18.72 -7.93
C ALA A 193 8.50 18.30 -6.45
N VAL A 194 7.80 17.20 -6.16
CA VAL A 194 7.56 16.68 -4.80
C VAL A 194 7.44 15.17 -4.80
N ASP A 195 7.96 14.53 -3.76
CA ASP A 195 7.74 13.11 -3.48
C ASP A 195 6.62 12.95 -2.44
N SER A 196 5.86 11.87 -2.48
CA SER A 196 4.83 11.53 -1.50
C SER A 196 5.34 10.47 -0.53
N ALA A 197 4.97 10.57 0.74
CA ALA A 197 5.48 9.64 1.76
C ALA A 197 4.68 8.33 1.77
N PHE A 198 5.32 7.22 1.42
CA PHE A 198 4.75 5.87 1.52
C PHE A 198 5.81 4.77 1.68
N VAL A 199 5.35 3.61 2.12
CA VAL A 199 6.15 2.39 2.29
C VAL A 199 5.36 1.19 1.81
N LEU A 200 5.99 0.37 0.96
CA LEU A 200 5.43 -0.89 0.48
C LEU A 200 6.04 -2.06 1.25
N TRP A 201 5.19 -3.00 1.62
CA TRP A 201 5.57 -4.16 2.41
C TRP A 201 5.11 -5.46 1.74
N SER A 202 5.82 -6.54 2.08
CA SER A 202 5.51 -7.90 1.63
C SER A 202 5.65 -8.89 2.78
N ASP A 203 4.74 -9.86 2.84
CA ASP A 203 4.83 -11.09 3.65
C ASP A 203 4.94 -12.36 2.77
N GLN A 204 5.38 -12.20 1.51
CA GLN A 204 5.58 -13.29 0.54
C GLN A 204 7.02 -13.79 0.41
#